data_AF-A9D4I7-F1
#
_entry.id   AF-A9D4I7-F1
#
_cell.length_a   1.000
_cell.length_b   1.000
_cell.length_c   1.000
_cell.angle_alpha   90.00
_cell.angle_beta   90.00
_cell.angle_gamma   90.00
#
_symmetry.space_group_name_H-M   'P 1'
#
loop_
_entity.id
_entity.type
_entity.pdbx_description
1 polymer ?
#
loop_
_entity_poly.entity_id
_entity_poly.type
_entity_poly.pdbx_seq_one_letter_code
_entity_poly.pdbx_strand_id
1 'polypeptide(L)'
;MSRRRFLAGAAGAVATVSAAGAAKAQSTIEAIINSPRRGSWDDQFDAKSSRSVAKTATRYPISSADTIGFVERAVFDYQDIIARGGWPFVPATKKLRMGVSEPEVRLLRQRLIASGDLSANTGLSNAFDSYVDGAVKKFQARHGLPPDGILGNYSYQALNVSADVRLGQLETNLVRLRSMSGFLGDRYVMVNIPAAQIEAVENGRVVLRHTAIVGKIDRQTPILNSKIHEIILNPYWTSPRSIIEKDIVPLMRKDPTYLTRNSIRLFDGKGNEVAPETIDWHAEKAPDLMFRQDPGKGNAMSSTKINFHNPHAVYMHDTPQQGVFNQLMRFESSGCVRVQNVRDLNTWLLRDTPGWNRQAIEATIASGESTEILLSEPVPVYFTYFTAWASEDGVVQFRDDVYQRDGVEELALR
;
A
#
# COMPACT_ATOMS: atom_id res chain seq x y z
N MET A 1 34.27 -5.50 -72.58
CA MET A 1 34.94 -4.18 -72.61
C MET A 1 34.92 -3.58 -71.20
N SER A 2 36.08 -3.09 -70.72
CA SER A 2 36.38 -2.20 -69.55
C SER A 2 35.71 -2.47 -68.18
N ARG A 3 36.35 -2.94 -67.08
CA ARG A 3 37.46 -2.49 -66.19
C ARG A 3 37.24 -1.20 -65.33
N ARG A 4 37.00 -1.38 -64.01
CA ARG A 4 37.67 -0.81 -62.79
C ARG A 4 36.67 -0.75 -61.61
N ARG A 5 36.86 -1.45 -60.47
CA ARG A 5 37.71 -1.14 -59.27
C ARG A 5 37.25 0.17 -58.57
N PHE A 6 37.04 0.31 -57.25
CA PHE A 6 37.40 -0.47 -56.04
C PHE A 6 36.84 0.27 -54.79
N LEU A 7 36.52 -0.46 -53.69
CA LEU A 7 36.56 -0.09 -52.24
C LEU A 7 35.73 1.09 -51.68
N ALA A 8 35.31 1.16 -50.41
CA ALA A 8 35.36 0.29 -49.22
C ALA A 8 34.44 0.92 -48.13
N GLY A 9 33.95 0.11 -47.19
CA GLY A 9 33.85 0.52 -45.78
C GLY A 9 32.45 0.54 -45.14
N ALA A 10 32.42 0.06 -43.88
CA ALA A 10 31.35 0.08 -42.87
C ALA A 10 30.26 -1.01 -43.04
N ALA A 11 30.41 -2.21 -42.48
CA ALA A 11 30.35 -2.57 -41.05
C ALA A 11 28.95 -2.46 -40.43
N GLY A 12 28.31 -3.62 -40.25
CA GLY A 12 27.59 -4.02 -39.04
C GLY A 12 26.32 -3.27 -38.63
N ALA A 13 25.16 -3.85 -38.93
CA ALA A 13 23.97 -3.72 -38.08
C ALA A 13 23.00 -4.89 -38.30
N VAL A 14 23.32 -6.06 -37.73
CA VAL A 14 22.28 -7.01 -37.32
C VAL A 14 21.81 -6.54 -35.95
N ALA A 15 20.76 -5.72 -35.93
CA ALA A 15 20.12 -5.32 -34.69
C ALA A 15 19.29 -6.51 -34.17
N THR A 16 19.88 -7.22 -33.23
CA THR A 16 19.26 -8.23 -32.39
C THR A 16 18.02 -7.68 -31.70
N VAL A 17 16.85 -8.19 -32.09
CA VAL A 17 15.63 -8.16 -31.29
C VAL A 17 15.76 -9.25 -30.23
N SER A 18 16.17 -8.91 -29.02
CA SER A 18 15.95 -9.76 -27.85
C SER A 18 16.31 -9.07 -26.53
N ALA A 19 15.38 -9.19 -25.58
CA ALA A 19 15.56 -9.10 -24.14
C ALA A 19 15.89 -7.72 -23.52
N ALA A 20 14.89 -6.83 -23.49
CA ALA A 20 14.77 -5.82 -22.43
C ALA A 20 13.48 -6.05 -21.65
N GLY A 21 13.39 -7.20 -20.96
CA GLY A 21 12.20 -7.60 -20.19
C GLY A 21 12.48 -8.28 -18.85
N ALA A 22 13.74 -8.42 -18.44
CA ALA A 22 14.09 -9.16 -17.22
C ALA A 22 15.21 -8.44 -16.45
N ALA A 23 14.89 -7.29 -15.85
CA ALA A 23 15.81 -6.63 -14.92
C ALA A 23 15.11 -5.65 -13.96
N LYS A 24 13.95 -6.02 -13.39
CA LYS A 24 13.39 -5.33 -12.20
C LYS A 24 12.65 -6.33 -11.32
N ALA A 25 13.38 -7.29 -10.79
CA ALA A 25 12.96 -8.09 -9.65
C ALA A 25 14.16 -8.20 -8.70
N GLN A 26 14.69 -7.04 -8.28
CA GLN A 26 15.64 -7.01 -7.19
C GLN A 26 14.83 -7.21 -5.91
N SER A 27 15.22 -8.21 -5.10
CA SER A 27 14.38 -8.68 -3.99
C SER A 27 14.01 -7.52 -3.06
N THR A 28 12.74 -7.45 -2.67
CA THR A 28 12.26 -6.43 -1.71
C THR A 28 13.05 -6.45 -0.41
N ILE A 29 13.59 -7.61 -0.05
CA ILE A 29 14.44 -7.84 1.13
C ILE A 29 15.82 -7.21 0.96
N GLU A 30 16.46 -7.33 -0.20
CA GLU A 30 17.72 -6.65 -0.49
C GLU A 30 17.55 -5.12 -0.39
N ALA A 31 16.40 -4.58 -0.81
CA ALA A 31 16.07 -3.17 -0.60
C ALA A 31 15.80 -2.82 0.87
N ILE A 32 15.20 -3.73 1.66
CA ILE A 32 15.02 -3.56 3.12
C ILE A 32 16.38 -3.45 3.80
N ILE A 33 17.30 -4.32 3.42
CA ILE A 33 18.53 -4.61 4.16
C ILE A 33 19.73 -3.76 3.71
N ASN A 34 19.84 -3.43 2.42
CA ASN A 34 20.94 -2.60 1.90
C ASN A 34 20.62 -1.09 1.93
N SER A 35 19.48 -0.70 2.51
CA SER A 35 19.17 0.70 2.75
C SER A 35 20.20 1.33 3.71
N PRO A 36 20.59 2.61 3.53
CA PRO A 36 21.56 3.25 4.42
C PRO A 36 21.10 3.15 5.87
N ARG A 37 21.93 2.54 6.74
CA ARG A 37 21.69 2.50 8.19
C ARG A 37 21.53 3.94 8.70
N ARG A 38 20.33 4.26 9.20
CA ARG A 38 19.90 5.63 9.57
C ARG A 38 20.56 6.16 10.85
N GLY A 39 20.83 7.47 10.83
CA GLY A 39 20.72 8.35 12.00
C GLY A 39 19.45 9.23 11.91
N SER A 40 18.92 9.66 13.06
CA SER A 40 17.88 10.70 13.37
C SER A 40 16.58 10.83 12.52
N TRP A 41 16.43 10.14 11.40
CA TRP A 41 15.35 10.36 10.42
C TRP A 41 14.02 9.69 10.78
N ASP A 42 14.02 8.67 11.64
CA ASP A 42 12.83 7.87 11.98
C ASP A 42 11.82 8.65 12.85
N ASP A 43 12.26 9.23 13.97
CA ASP A 43 11.37 9.96 14.89
C ASP A 43 10.76 11.22 14.24
N GLN A 44 11.49 11.83 13.29
CA GLN A 44 11.01 12.99 12.56
C GLN A 44 10.00 12.63 11.45
N PHE A 45 10.06 11.41 10.91
CA PHE A 45 9.09 10.92 9.92
C PHE A 45 7.71 10.72 10.57
N ASP A 46 7.66 10.03 11.71
CA ASP A 46 6.44 9.81 12.48
C ASP A 46 5.82 11.16 12.93
N ALA A 47 6.65 12.11 13.38
CA ALA A 47 6.20 13.42 13.85
C ALA A 47 5.79 14.42 12.74
N LYS A 48 6.32 14.29 11.51
CA LYS A 48 5.96 15.14 10.36
C LYS A 48 4.74 14.59 9.61
N SER A 49 4.60 13.27 9.48
CA SER A 49 3.49 12.63 8.76
C SER A 49 2.14 12.80 9.46
N SER A 50 2.12 12.94 10.80
CA SER A 50 0.90 13.22 11.56
C SER A 50 0.27 14.58 11.23
N ARG A 51 1.02 15.52 10.64
CA ARG A 51 0.55 16.87 10.30
C ARG A 51 -0.02 17.02 8.88
N SER A 52 0.26 16.08 7.96
CA SER A 52 -0.08 16.21 6.53
C SER A 52 -1.36 15.50 6.09
N VAL A 53 -1.99 14.68 6.94
CA VAL A 53 -3.22 13.91 6.60
C VAL A 53 -4.51 14.77 6.67
N ALA A 54 -4.39 16.03 7.08
CA ALA A 54 -5.53 16.92 7.31
C ALA A 54 -5.97 17.65 6.04
N LYS A 55 -6.61 16.97 5.07
CA LYS A 55 -7.56 17.61 4.13
C LYS A 55 -8.41 16.69 3.23
N THR A 56 -8.84 15.52 3.72
CA THR A 56 -10.08 14.81 3.30
C THR A 56 -10.28 13.60 4.22
N ALA A 57 -10.40 13.84 5.52
CA ALA A 57 -10.60 12.78 6.50
C ALA A 57 -12.05 12.81 6.97
N THR A 58 -12.89 11.96 6.39
CA THR A 58 -14.17 11.60 7.02
C THR A 58 -13.89 10.96 8.38
N ARG A 59 -14.73 11.29 9.36
CA ARG A 59 -14.74 10.65 10.69
C ARG A 59 -15.54 9.35 10.69
N TYR A 60 -16.32 9.09 9.64
CA TYR A 60 -17.09 7.87 9.49
C TYR A 60 -16.19 6.73 9.01
N PRO A 61 -16.28 5.54 9.63
CA PRO A 61 -15.60 4.35 9.16
C PRO A 61 -16.08 3.94 7.77
N ILE A 62 -15.17 3.36 6.97
CA ILE A 62 -15.53 2.83 5.64
C ILE A 62 -16.68 1.82 5.76
N SER A 63 -16.62 0.91 6.73
CA SER A 63 -17.73 0.01 7.04
C SER A 63 -18.55 0.58 8.19
N SER A 64 -19.62 1.30 7.85
CA SER A 64 -20.62 1.81 8.80
C SER A 64 -22.00 1.88 8.11
N ALA A 65 -23.06 1.93 8.91
CA ALA A 65 -24.41 2.12 8.38
C ALA A 65 -24.55 3.45 7.62
N ASP A 66 -23.89 4.50 8.09
CA ASP A 66 -23.88 5.81 7.42
C ASP A 66 -23.22 5.72 6.04
N THR A 67 -22.08 5.03 5.94
CA THR A 67 -21.37 4.86 4.65
C THR A 67 -22.21 4.09 3.63
N ILE A 68 -23.06 3.15 4.06
CA ILE A 68 -24.01 2.47 3.16
C ILE A 68 -24.96 3.49 2.54
N GLY A 69 -25.56 4.38 3.34
CA GLY A 69 -26.45 5.44 2.83
C GLY A 69 -25.73 6.42 1.91
N PHE A 70 -24.47 6.78 2.20
CA PHE A 70 -23.66 7.62 1.32
C PHE A 70 -23.38 6.94 -0.03
N VAL A 71 -23.10 5.63 -0.02
CA VAL A 71 -22.86 4.87 -1.27
C VAL A 71 -24.15 4.70 -2.07
N GLU A 72 -25.30 4.49 -1.42
CA GLU A 72 -26.60 4.46 -2.10
C GLU A 72 -26.89 5.79 -2.82
N ARG A 73 -26.61 6.92 -2.15
CA ARG A 73 -26.72 8.23 -2.79
C ARG A 73 -25.76 8.38 -3.97
N ALA A 74 -24.51 7.95 -3.81
CA ALA A 74 -23.52 7.98 -4.89
C ALA A 74 -23.95 7.11 -6.10
N VAL A 75 -24.59 5.96 -5.85
CA VAL A 75 -25.18 5.13 -6.91
C VAL A 75 -26.22 5.91 -7.71
N PHE A 76 -27.14 6.61 -7.04
CA PHE A 76 -28.13 7.47 -7.71
C PHE A 76 -27.47 8.62 -8.50
N ASP A 77 -26.48 9.29 -7.92
CA ASP A 77 -25.76 10.38 -8.59
C ASP A 77 -25.05 9.88 -9.87
N TYR A 78 -24.48 8.67 -9.83
CA TYR A 78 -23.82 8.06 -10.98
C TYR A 78 -24.80 7.58 -12.05
N GLN A 79 -25.98 7.11 -11.67
CA GLN A 79 -27.07 6.82 -12.61
C GLN A 79 -27.53 8.08 -13.36
N ASP A 80 -27.65 9.22 -12.68
CA ASP A 80 -27.97 10.52 -13.32
C ASP A 80 -26.84 10.98 -14.27
N ILE A 81 -25.57 10.80 -13.90
CA ILE A 81 -24.43 11.06 -14.80
C ILE A 81 -24.54 10.23 -16.08
N ILE A 82 -24.83 8.93 -15.96
CA ILE A 82 -24.99 8.03 -17.11
C ILE A 82 -26.20 8.45 -17.97
N ALA A 83 -27.34 8.79 -17.35
CA ALA A 83 -28.54 9.25 -18.06
C ALA A 83 -28.30 10.53 -18.87
N ARG A 84 -27.34 11.37 -18.46
CA ARG A 84 -26.90 12.58 -19.20
C ARG A 84 -25.82 12.31 -20.26
N GLY A 85 -25.50 11.05 -20.54
CA GLY A 85 -24.51 10.63 -21.52
C GLY A 85 -23.11 10.34 -20.96
N GLY A 86 -22.99 10.21 -19.63
CA GLY A 86 -21.72 9.94 -18.96
C GLY A 86 -20.78 11.14 -18.94
N TRP A 87 -19.48 10.87 -18.99
CA TRP A 87 -18.45 11.91 -19.06
C TRP A 87 -17.51 11.69 -20.26
N PRO A 88 -16.93 12.78 -20.82
CA PRO A 88 -16.10 12.66 -22.01
C PRO A 88 -14.78 11.95 -21.71
N PHE A 89 -14.29 11.23 -22.72
CA PHE A 89 -12.93 10.71 -22.74
C PHE A 89 -11.91 11.84 -22.89
N VAL A 90 -10.84 11.83 -22.10
CA VAL A 90 -9.76 12.81 -22.17
C VAL A 90 -8.53 12.15 -22.80
N PRO A 91 -8.12 12.54 -24.02
CA PRO A 91 -6.97 11.95 -24.69
C PRO A 91 -5.67 12.10 -23.90
N ALA A 92 -4.98 10.98 -23.65
CA ALA A 92 -3.69 10.95 -22.96
C ALA A 92 -2.51 11.26 -23.91
N THR A 93 -2.65 12.27 -24.76
CA THR A 93 -1.65 12.63 -25.80
C THR A 93 -0.40 13.29 -25.21
N LYS A 94 -0.55 13.98 -24.07
CA LYS A 94 0.51 14.72 -23.39
C LYS A 94 0.22 14.83 -21.89
N LYS A 95 1.26 15.07 -21.09
CA LYS A 95 1.09 15.39 -19.67
C LYS A 95 0.52 16.80 -19.53
N LEU A 96 -0.57 16.94 -18.78
CA LEU A 96 -1.17 18.24 -18.47
C LEU A 96 -0.81 18.67 -17.05
N ARG A 97 -0.50 19.96 -16.87
CA ARG A 97 -0.11 20.57 -15.59
C ARG A 97 -0.36 22.07 -15.63
N MET A 98 -0.36 22.72 -14.48
CA MET A 98 -0.54 24.16 -14.37
C MET A 98 0.33 24.95 -15.37
N GLY A 99 -0.30 25.89 -16.08
CA GLY A 99 0.35 26.79 -17.04
C GLY A 99 0.29 26.33 -18.50
N VAL A 100 -0.08 25.08 -18.79
CA VAL A 100 -0.29 24.65 -20.20
C VAL A 100 -1.64 25.15 -20.73
N SER A 101 -1.72 25.42 -22.02
CA SER A 101 -2.97 25.76 -22.71
C SER A 101 -3.14 24.84 -23.91
N GLU A 102 -4.05 23.88 -23.81
CA GLU A 102 -4.18 22.77 -24.75
C GLU A 102 -5.67 22.43 -24.97
N PRO A 103 -6.09 22.02 -26.19
CA PRO A 103 -7.48 21.64 -26.46
C PRO A 103 -8.00 20.52 -25.53
N GLU A 104 -7.13 19.61 -25.10
CA GLU A 104 -7.45 18.52 -24.17
C GLU A 104 -7.87 19.03 -22.79
N VAL A 105 -7.43 20.22 -22.37
CA VAL A 105 -7.82 20.79 -21.07
C VAL A 105 -9.32 21.13 -21.06
N ARG A 106 -9.89 21.52 -22.20
CA ARG A 106 -11.33 21.76 -22.30
C ARG A 106 -12.13 20.48 -22.07
N LEU A 107 -11.66 19.34 -22.61
CA LEU A 107 -12.26 18.03 -22.35
C LEU A 107 -12.08 17.61 -20.88
N LEU A 108 -10.89 17.83 -20.32
CA LEU A 108 -10.60 17.61 -18.91
C LEU A 108 -11.56 18.39 -18.00
N ARG A 109 -11.85 19.66 -18.33
CA ARG A 109 -12.81 20.46 -17.57
C ARG A 109 -14.22 19.88 -17.62
N GLN A 110 -14.71 19.52 -18.80
CA GLN A 110 -16.01 18.86 -18.92
C GLN A 110 -16.06 17.57 -18.09
N ARG A 111 -14.99 16.76 -18.14
CA ARG A 111 -14.84 15.53 -17.37
C ARG A 111 -14.87 15.75 -15.86
N LEU A 112 -14.17 16.77 -15.36
CA LEU A 112 -14.10 17.12 -13.94
C LEU A 112 -15.38 17.81 -13.45
N ILE A 113 -16.07 18.57 -14.30
CA ILE A 113 -17.40 19.14 -14.00
C ILE A 113 -18.42 18.01 -13.85
N ALA A 114 -18.42 17.04 -14.77
CA ALA A 114 -19.35 15.91 -14.74
C ALA A 114 -19.20 15.06 -13.46
N SER A 115 -18.00 14.97 -12.87
CA SER A 115 -17.76 14.28 -11.60
C SER A 115 -17.82 15.16 -10.35
N GLY A 116 -18.14 16.45 -10.47
CA GLY A 116 -18.17 17.38 -9.33
C GLY A 116 -16.80 17.70 -8.72
N ASP A 117 -15.71 17.44 -9.45
CA ASP A 117 -14.35 17.83 -9.06
C ASP A 117 -14.07 19.31 -9.39
N LEU A 118 -14.73 19.85 -10.42
CA LEU A 118 -14.64 21.24 -10.86
C LEU A 118 -16.03 21.90 -10.91
N SER A 119 -16.15 23.16 -10.48
CA SER A 119 -17.41 23.89 -10.57
C SER A 119 -17.73 24.27 -12.03
N ALA A 120 -18.99 24.10 -12.46
CA ALA A 120 -19.43 24.51 -13.80
C ALA A 120 -19.21 26.01 -14.09
N ASN A 121 -19.17 26.86 -13.06
CA ASN A 121 -19.00 28.30 -13.18
C ASN A 121 -17.58 28.72 -13.59
N THR A 122 -16.60 27.80 -13.59
CA THR A 122 -15.22 28.12 -14.03
C THR A 122 -15.07 28.20 -15.55
N GLY A 123 -16.10 27.84 -16.32
CA GLY A 123 -16.09 27.87 -17.78
C GLY A 123 -15.23 26.78 -18.43
N LEU A 124 -15.18 26.81 -19.77
CA LEU A 124 -14.56 25.79 -20.63
C LEU A 124 -13.39 26.33 -21.47
N SER A 125 -12.40 26.96 -20.83
CA SER A 125 -11.18 27.42 -21.52
C SER A 125 -10.17 26.28 -21.72
N ASN A 126 -9.21 26.48 -22.62
CA ASN A 126 -8.11 25.54 -22.87
C ASN A 126 -6.96 25.65 -21.85
N ALA A 127 -7.02 26.59 -20.91
CA ALA A 127 -5.94 26.82 -19.95
C ALA A 127 -6.06 25.89 -18.74
N PHE A 128 -4.96 25.23 -18.39
CA PHE A 128 -4.81 24.51 -17.14
C PHE A 128 -4.40 25.51 -16.05
N ASP A 129 -5.41 26.14 -15.46
CA ASP A 129 -5.26 27.16 -14.43
C ASP A 129 -5.32 26.57 -13.00
N SER A 130 -5.32 27.45 -12.00
CA SER A 130 -5.37 27.06 -10.59
C SER A 130 -6.65 26.31 -10.21
N TYR A 131 -7.78 26.56 -10.89
CA TYR A 131 -9.01 25.82 -10.66
C TYR A 131 -8.90 24.37 -11.15
N VAL A 132 -8.34 24.17 -12.34
CA VAL A 132 -8.10 22.82 -12.89
C VAL A 132 -7.06 22.07 -12.05
N ASP A 133 -5.99 22.74 -11.62
CA ASP A 133 -5.00 22.14 -10.71
C ASP A 133 -5.63 21.64 -9.40
N GLY A 134 -6.44 22.48 -8.74
CA GLY A 134 -7.16 22.08 -7.54
C GLY A 134 -8.11 20.90 -7.77
N ALA A 135 -8.85 20.91 -8.89
CA ALA A 135 -9.78 19.85 -9.25
C ALA A 135 -9.06 18.53 -9.58
N VAL A 136 -7.93 18.58 -10.30
CA VAL A 136 -7.10 17.38 -10.57
C VAL A 136 -6.53 16.82 -9.28
N LYS A 137 -6.05 17.66 -8.36
CA LYS A 137 -5.56 17.21 -7.04
C LYS A 137 -6.66 16.55 -6.22
N LYS A 138 -7.88 17.11 -6.22
CA LYS A 138 -9.06 16.50 -5.59
C LYS A 138 -9.38 15.14 -6.22
N PHE A 139 -9.41 15.07 -7.55
CA PHE A 139 -9.62 13.84 -8.31
C PHE A 139 -8.56 12.78 -7.96
N GLN A 140 -7.28 13.14 -7.98
CA GLN A 140 -6.17 12.24 -7.64
C GLN A 140 -6.32 11.70 -6.22
N ALA A 141 -6.55 12.58 -5.25
CA ALA A 141 -6.71 12.19 -3.84
C ALA A 141 -7.87 11.19 -3.64
N ARG A 142 -9.04 11.43 -4.24
CA ARG A 142 -10.19 10.51 -4.11
C ARG A 142 -10.02 9.18 -4.86
N HIS A 143 -9.04 9.09 -5.77
CA HIS A 143 -8.65 7.85 -6.45
C HIS A 143 -7.43 7.16 -5.80
N GLY A 144 -6.93 7.66 -4.67
CA GLY A 144 -5.76 7.10 -4.01
C GLY A 144 -4.42 7.39 -4.72
N LEU A 145 -4.41 8.37 -5.64
CA LEU A 145 -3.22 8.85 -6.33
C LEU A 145 -2.60 10.04 -5.58
N PRO A 146 -1.26 10.27 -5.70
CA PRO A 146 -0.62 11.48 -5.23
C PRO A 146 -1.28 12.73 -5.82
N PRO A 147 -1.73 13.68 -4.98
CA PRO A 147 -2.38 14.90 -5.45
C PRO A 147 -1.34 15.95 -5.90
N ASP A 148 -0.57 15.62 -6.95
CA ASP A 148 0.48 16.48 -7.50
C ASP A 148 -0.04 17.52 -8.52
N GLY A 149 -1.29 17.38 -8.98
CA GLY A 149 -1.90 18.26 -9.99
C GLY A 149 -1.42 18.00 -11.41
N ILE A 150 -0.65 16.92 -11.62
CA ILE A 150 -0.12 16.53 -12.92
C ILE A 150 -0.94 15.37 -13.46
N LEU A 151 -1.61 15.59 -14.60
CA LEU A 151 -2.32 14.53 -15.30
C LEU A 151 -1.33 13.67 -16.10
N GLY A 152 -0.81 12.62 -15.45
CA GLY A 152 0.08 11.61 -16.01
C GLY A 152 -0.64 10.29 -16.34
N ASN A 153 0.13 9.26 -16.69
CA ASN A 153 -0.41 7.96 -17.14
C ASN A 153 -1.47 7.37 -16.19
N TYR A 154 -1.13 7.24 -14.91
CA TYR A 154 -2.05 6.70 -13.89
C TYR A 154 -3.30 7.56 -13.70
N SER A 155 -3.15 8.89 -13.71
CA SER A 155 -4.30 9.78 -13.59
C SER A 155 -5.21 9.69 -14.82
N TYR A 156 -4.66 9.60 -16.03
CA TYR A 156 -5.45 9.40 -17.25
C TYR A 156 -6.20 8.06 -17.24
N GLN A 157 -5.53 6.98 -16.84
CA GLN A 157 -6.16 5.66 -16.72
C GLN A 157 -7.36 5.71 -15.75
N ALA A 158 -7.16 6.26 -14.55
CA ALA A 158 -8.24 6.41 -13.57
C ALA A 158 -9.37 7.34 -14.05
N LEU A 159 -9.03 8.44 -14.72
CA LEU A 159 -9.94 9.47 -15.23
C LEU A 159 -10.85 8.93 -16.34
N ASN A 160 -10.30 8.08 -17.21
CA ASN A 160 -10.96 7.57 -18.39
C ASN A 160 -11.72 6.25 -18.16
N VAL A 161 -11.79 5.74 -16.92
CA VAL A 161 -12.79 4.72 -16.57
C VAL A 161 -14.19 5.33 -16.76
N SER A 162 -15.07 4.63 -17.48
CA SER A 162 -16.41 5.13 -17.81
C SER A 162 -17.31 5.25 -16.58
N ALA A 163 -18.38 6.04 -16.69
CA ALA A 163 -19.36 6.19 -15.62
C ALA A 163 -20.07 4.87 -15.31
N ASP A 164 -20.39 4.07 -16.34
CA ASP A 164 -20.99 2.74 -16.21
C ASP A 164 -20.11 1.79 -15.39
N VAL A 165 -18.80 1.74 -15.68
CA VAL A 165 -17.87 0.90 -14.93
C VAL A 165 -17.76 1.36 -13.47
N ARG A 166 -17.73 2.68 -13.22
CA ARG A 166 -17.69 3.19 -11.84
C ARG A 166 -19.00 2.97 -11.09
N LEU A 167 -20.16 3.02 -11.76
CA LEU A 167 -21.44 2.64 -11.17
C LEU A 167 -21.40 1.17 -10.74
N GLY A 168 -20.98 0.27 -11.64
CA GLY A 168 -20.83 -1.16 -11.30
C GLY A 168 -19.84 -1.39 -10.14
N GLN A 169 -18.77 -0.59 -10.06
CA GLN A 169 -17.85 -0.61 -8.92
C GLN A 169 -18.55 -0.20 -7.61
N LEU A 170 -19.37 0.86 -7.64
CA LEU A 170 -20.16 1.28 -6.46
C LEU A 170 -21.18 0.23 -6.05
N GLU A 171 -21.92 -0.34 -6.98
CA GLU A 171 -22.91 -1.39 -6.72
C GLU A 171 -22.27 -2.65 -6.12
N THR A 172 -21.12 -3.07 -6.66
CA THR A 172 -20.34 -4.19 -6.13
C THR A 172 -19.92 -3.92 -4.67
N ASN A 173 -19.43 -2.72 -4.38
CA ASN A 173 -19.00 -2.38 -3.02
C ASN A 173 -20.16 -2.12 -2.08
N LEU A 174 -21.33 -1.67 -2.55
CA LEU A 174 -22.54 -1.58 -1.75
C LEU A 174 -22.95 -2.96 -1.21
N VAL A 175 -22.86 -4.00 -2.03
CA VAL A 175 -23.11 -5.39 -1.57
C VAL A 175 -22.08 -5.81 -0.52
N ARG A 176 -20.80 -5.51 -0.72
CA ARG A 176 -19.74 -5.82 0.26
C ARG A 176 -19.92 -5.06 1.57
N LEU A 177 -20.33 -3.80 1.52
CA LEU A 177 -20.59 -2.98 2.71
C LEU A 177 -21.80 -3.52 3.48
N ARG A 178 -22.87 -3.88 2.77
CA ARG A 178 -24.06 -4.50 3.37
C ARG A 178 -23.76 -5.84 4.02
N SER A 179 -22.86 -6.66 3.45
CA SER A 179 -22.46 -7.93 4.09
C SER A 179 -21.67 -7.73 5.38
N MET A 180 -21.13 -6.53 5.62
CA MET A 180 -20.43 -6.13 6.85
C MET A 180 -21.25 -5.18 7.74
N SER A 181 -22.56 -5.03 7.51
CA SER A 181 -23.43 -4.07 8.22
C SER A 181 -23.79 -4.45 9.66
N GLY A 182 -23.35 -5.62 10.13
CA GLY A 182 -23.54 -6.05 11.52
C GLY A 182 -22.73 -5.20 12.52
N PHE A 183 -22.98 -5.41 13.82
CA PHE A 183 -22.20 -4.75 14.86
C PHE A 183 -20.74 -5.26 14.84
N LEU A 184 -19.80 -4.36 14.51
CA LEU A 184 -18.36 -4.65 14.43
C LEU A 184 -17.62 -4.45 15.78
N GLY A 185 -18.36 -4.12 16.84
CA GLY A 185 -17.81 -3.71 18.13
C GLY A 185 -17.68 -2.18 18.24
N ASP A 186 -17.68 -1.68 19.47
CA ASP A 186 -17.46 -0.25 19.73
C ASP A 186 -16.01 0.17 19.52
N ARG A 187 -15.08 -0.79 19.49
CA ARG A 187 -13.65 -0.57 19.31
C ARG A 187 -13.06 -1.66 18.43
N TYR A 188 -12.56 -1.31 17.24
CA TYR A 188 -12.00 -2.28 16.30
C TYR A 188 -10.95 -1.66 15.37
N VAL A 189 -10.20 -2.52 14.70
CA VAL A 189 -9.27 -2.15 13.62
C VAL A 189 -9.82 -2.67 12.29
N MET A 190 -9.86 -1.83 11.26
CA MET A 190 -10.19 -2.23 9.90
C MET A 190 -9.01 -1.99 8.99
N VAL A 191 -8.57 -3.01 8.27
CA VAL A 191 -7.62 -2.93 7.18
C VAL A 191 -8.41 -2.98 5.87
N ASN A 192 -8.40 -1.91 5.09
CA ASN A 192 -8.93 -1.92 3.73
C ASN A 192 -7.78 -2.17 2.73
N ILE A 193 -7.76 -3.37 2.14
CA ILE A 193 -6.64 -3.88 1.34
C ILE A 193 -6.42 -3.04 0.07
N PRO A 194 -7.40 -2.82 -0.83
CA PRO A 194 -7.23 -1.96 -2.01
C PRO A 194 -6.81 -0.53 -1.68
N ALA A 195 -7.27 0.02 -0.55
CA ALA A 195 -6.88 1.35 -0.10
C ALA A 195 -5.46 1.39 0.50
N ALA A 196 -4.89 0.22 0.82
CA ALA A 196 -3.68 0.07 1.62
C ALA A 196 -3.72 1.02 2.83
N GLN A 197 -4.80 0.91 3.60
CA GLN A 197 -5.15 1.82 4.68
C GLN A 197 -5.71 1.04 5.89
N ILE A 198 -5.43 1.54 7.08
CA ILE A 198 -5.94 1.01 8.34
C ILE A 198 -6.72 2.11 9.06
N GLU A 199 -7.88 1.77 9.61
CA GLU A 199 -8.69 2.62 10.48
C GLU A 199 -8.79 1.97 11.86
N ALA A 200 -8.39 2.70 12.90
CA ALA A 200 -8.79 2.36 14.27
C ALA A 200 -10.09 3.11 14.56
N VAL A 201 -11.13 2.36 14.87
CA VAL A 201 -12.49 2.87 15.07
C VAL A 201 -12.86 2.75 16.53
N GLU A 202 -13.46 3.81 17.05
CA GLU A 202 -14.00 3.86 18.39
C GLU A 202 -15.34 4.62 18.41
N ASN A 203 -16.36 4.01 19.02
CA ASN A 203 -17.71 4.57 19.17
C ASN A 203 -18.27 5.09 17.84
N GLY A 204 -18.14 4.27 16.79
CA GLY A 204 -18.61 4.58 15.43
C GLY A 204 -17.80 5.66 14.70
N ARG A 205 -16.61 6.06 15.21
CA ARG A 205 -15.77 7.08 14.59
C ARG A 205 -14.34 6.60 14.38
N VAL A 206 -13.74 6.98 13.25
CA VAL A 206 -12.32 6.77 12.99
C VAL A 206 -11.51 7.70 13.90
N VAL A 207 -10.75 7.13 14.83
CA VAL A 207 -9.89 7.88 15.76
C VAL A 207 -8.43 7.89 15.33
N LEU A 208 -7.98 6.85 14.61
CA LEU A 208 -6.68 6.81 13.94
C LEU A 208 -6.82 6.28 12.52
N ARG A 209 -5.97 6.79 11.62
CA ARG A 209 -5.86 6.32 10.25
C ARG A 209 -4.38 6.18 9.88
N HIS A 210 -4.00 5.01 9.37
CA HIS A 210 -2.63 4.70 9.00
C HIS A 210 -2.55 4.29 7.54
N THR A 211 -1.47 4.68 6.87
CA THR A 211 -1.09 4.08 5.59
C THR A 211 -0.56 2.68 5.86
N ALA A 212 -0.91 1.74 4.98
CA ALA A 212 -0.43 0.37 5.03
C ALA A 212 0.35 -0.01 3.77
N ILE A 213 1.07 -1.12 3.87
CA ILE A 213 1.57 -1.89 2.73
C ILE A 213 1.03 -3.31 2.87
N VAL A 214 0.41 -3.79 1.82
CA VAL A 214 -0.27 -5.08 1.79
C VAL A 214 0.41 -6.03 0.81
N GLY A 215 -0.12 -7.25 0.69
CA GLY A 215 0.43 -8.31 -0.14
C GLY A 215 0.45 -7.98 -1.63
N LYS A 216 1.38 -8.59 -2.37
CA LYS A 216 1.40 -8.59 -3.84
C LYS A 216 0.22 -9.37 -4.43
N ILE A 217 -0.01 -9.22 -5.74
CA ILE A 217 -1.05 -9.97 -6.47
C ILE A 217 -0.84 -11.48 -6.37
N ASP A 218 0.41 -11.95 -6.41
CA ASP A 218 0.80 -13.37 -6.29
C ASP A 218 0.89 -13.86 -4.84
N ARG A 219 0.81 -12.95 -3.86
CA ARG A 219 0.90 -13.22 -2.41
C ARG A 219 -0.09 -12.33 -1.65
N GLN A 220 -1.36 -12.49 -1.97
CA GLN A 220 -2.42 -11.61 -1.52
C GLN A 220 -2.55 -11.59 0.00
N THR A 221 -2.80 -10.40 0.56
CA THR A 221 -3.30 -10.30 1.93
C THR A 221 -4.71 -10.92 2.00
N PRO A 222 -4.97 -11.87 2.91
CA PRO A 222 -6.27 -12.53 3.00
C PRO A 222 -7.34 -11.58 3.58
N ILE A 223 -8.58 -11.75 3.14
CA ILE A 223 -9.75 -11.22 3.86
C ILE A 223 -9.97 -12.10 5.08
N LEU A 224 -10.11 -11.50 6.26
CA LEU A 224 -10.34 -12.23 7.50
C LEU A 224 -11.04 -11.37 8.55
N ASN A 225 -11.59 -12.05 9.54
CA ASN A 225 -12.16 -11.49 10.76
C ASN A 225 -11.50 -12.21 11.94
N SER A 226 -10.87 -11.44 12.84
CA SER A 226 -10.12 -11.98 13.97
C SER A 226 -10.11 -11.00 15.14
N LYS A 227 -9.29 -11.28 16.16
CA LYS A 227 -9.01 -10.39 17.28
C LYS A 227 -7.50 -10.27 17.49
N ILE A 228 -7.03 -9.04 17.58
CA ILE A 228 -5.68 -8.69 18.01
C ILE A 228 -5.59 -9.04 19.50
N HIS A 229 -4.67 -9.92 19.85
CA HIS A 229 -4.50 -10.40 21.22
C HIS A 229 -3.11 -10.10 21.78
N GLU A 230 -2.12 -9.80 20.93
CA GLU A 230 -0.75 -9.62 21.36
C GLU A 230 -0.01 -8.59 20.51
N ILE A 231 0.84 -7.82 21.17
CA ILE A 231 1.87 -6.99 20.56
C ILE A 231 3.23 -7.47 21.06
N ILE A 232 4.17 -7.69 20.15
CA ILE A 232 5.56 -7.97 20.47
C ILE A 232 6.38 -6.73 20.11
N LEU A 233 6.96 -6.08 21.11
CA LEU A 233 7.93 -5.01 20.93
C LEU A 233 9.32 -5.62 20.73
N ASN A 234 10.10 -5.04 19.82
CA ASN A 234 11.42 -5.55 19.41
C ASN A 234 11.38 -7.06 19.06
N PRO A 235 10.53 -7.48 18.11
CA PRO A 235 10.32 -8.89 17.84
C PRO A 235 11.52 -9.54 17.15
N TYR A 236 11.77 -10.81 17.46
CA TYR A 236 12.54 -11.68 16.57
C TYR A 236 11.78 -11.89 15.26
N TRP A 237 12.49 -11.98 14.13
CA TRP A 237 11.89 -12.33 12.84
C TRP A 237 12.41 -13.65 12.31
N THR A 238 11.53 -14.64 12.22
CA THR A 238 11.84 -15.91 11.56
C THR A 238 11.51 -15.82 10.08
N SER A 239 12.53 -15.96 9.22
CA SER A 239 12.37 -15.89 7.77
C SER A 239 11.58 -17.10 7.25
N PRO A 240 10.50 -16.90 6.47
CA PRO A 240 9.79 -17.99 5.81
C PRO A 240 10.69 -18.75 4.84
N ARG A 241 10.43 -20.05 4.62
CA ARG A 241 11.22 -20.89 3.70
C ARG A 241 11.38 -20.29 2.30
N SER A 242 10.31 -19.73 1.75
CA SER A 242 10.35 -19.08 0.44
C SER A 242 11.30 -17.88 0.37
N ILE A 243 11.46 -17.15 1.48
CA ILE A 243 12.39 -16.01 1.59
C ILE A 243 13.82 -16.50 1.70
N ILE A 244 14.05 -17.56 2.48
CA ILE A 244 15.36 -18.20 2.60
C ILE A 244 15.85 -18.62 1.20
N GLU A 245 15.01 -19.32 0.45
CA GLU A 245 15.35 -19.85 -0.88
C GLU A 245 15.50 -18.79 -1.97
N LYS A 246 14.57 -17.84 -2.06
CA LYS A 246 14.50 -16.90 -3.17
C LYS A 246 15.36 -15.65 -2.97
N ASP A 247 15.64 -15.29 -1.72
CA ASP A 247 16.29 -14.02 -1.39
C ASP A 247 17.59 -14.22 -0.61
N ILE A 248 17.56 -14.90 0.54
CA ILE A 248 18.72 -14.99 1.44
C ILE A 248 19.85 -15.85 0.86
N VAL A 249 19.55 -17.04 0.34
CA VAL A 249 20.57 -17.93 -0.24
C VAL A 249 21.30 -17.27 -1.43
N PRO A 250 20.61 -16.64 -2.41
CA PRO A 250 21.28 -15.86 -3.45
C PRO A 250 22.18 -14.73 -2.92
N LEU A 251 21.82 -14.10 -1.81
CA LEU A 251 22.63 -13.05 -1.18
C LEU A 251 23.87 -13.64 -0.49
N MET A 252 23.73 -14.77 0.22
CA MET A 252 24.86 -15.47 0.85
C MET A 252 25.90 -15.97 -0.16
N ARG A 253 25.45 -16.38 -1.36
CA ARG A 253 26.36 -16.74 -2.48
C ARG A 253 27.20 -15.56 -2.98
N LYS A 254 26.71 -14.32 -2.80
CA LYS A 254 27.42 -13.09 -3.22
C LYS A 254 28.23 -12.47 -2.10
N ASP A 255 27.73 -12.54 -0.88
CA ASP A 255 28.30 -11.92 0.33
C ASP A 255 28.15 -12.90 1.51
N PRO A 256 29.21 -13.64 1.88
CA PRO A 256 29.16 -14.59 3.00
C PRO A 256 29.01 -13.91 4.36
N THR A 257 29.18 -12.58 4.45
CA THR A 257 28.99 -11.82 5.70
C THR A 257 27.56 -11.32 5.89
N TYR A 258 26.68 -11.60 4.93
CA TYR A 258 25.33 -11.06 4.90
C TYR A 258 24.51 -11.39 6.15
N LEU A 259 24.51 -12.63 6.64
CA LEU A 259 23.73 -13.00 7.83
C LEU A 259 24.21 -12.24 9.06
N THR A 260 25.52 -12.20 9.29
CA THR A 260 26.15 -11.48 10.41
C THR A 260 25.83 -9.98 10.37
N ARG A 261 25.96 -9.35 9.19
CA ARG A 261 25.64 -7.93 9.00
C ARG A 261 24.17 -7.62 9.26
N ASN A 262 23.29 -8.60 9.10
CA ASN A 262 21.85 -8.47 9.29
C ASN A 262 21.34 -9.06 10.60
N SER A 263 22.25 -9.50 11.48
CA SER A 263 21.90 -10.13 12.75
C SER A 263 20.97 -11.33 12.58
N ILE A 264 21.17 -12.12 11.52
CA ILE A 264 20.43 -13.35 11.25
C ILE A 264 21.27 -14.52 11.75
N ARG A 265 20.68 -15.32 12.64
CA ARG A 265 21.27 -16.51 13.24
C ARG A 265 20.56 -17.76 12.73
N LEU A 266 21.30 -18.85 12.62
CA LEU A 266 20.79 -20.11 12.08
C LEU A 266 20.62 -21.11 13.22
N PHE A 267 19.49 -21.82 13.26
CA PHE A 267 19.23 -22.83 14.27
C PHE A 267 18.80 -24.16 13.64
N ASP A 268 19.31 -25.26 14.17
CA ASP A 268 18.88 -26.61 13.77
C ASP A 268 17.51 -26.97 14.38
N GLY A 269 16.96 -28.13 13.99
CA GLY A 269 15.68 -28.62 14.53
C GLY A 269 15.70 -28.97 16.03
N LYS A 270 16.87 -28.91 16.68
CA LYS A 270 17.04 -29.11 18.13
C LYS A 270 17.24 -27.78 18.87
N GLY A 271 17.28 -26.66 18.16
CA GLY A 271 17.50 -25.32 18.71
C GLY A 271 18.98 -24.96 18.92
N ASN A 272 19.93 -25.77 18.46
CA ASN A 272 21.35 -25.41 18.51
C ASN A 272 21.65 -24.41 17.40
N GLU A 273 22.47 -23.41 17.73
CA GLU A 273 22.95 -22.47 16.73
C GLU A 273 23.97 -23.13 15.79
N VAL A 274 23.84 -22.84 14.51
CA VAL A 274 24.69 -23.35 13.44
C VAL A 274 25.47 -22.20 12.81
N ALA A 275 26.78 -22.33 12.75
CA ALA A 275 27.65 -21.30 12.17
C ALA A 275 27.46 -21.24 10.64
N PRO A 276 27.19 -20.06 10.03
CA PRO A 276 27.00 -19.92 8.59
C PRO A 276 28.13 -20.47 7.71
N GLU A 277 29.35 -20.49 8.24
CA GLU A 277 30.56 -20.98 7.56
C GLU A 277 30.55 -22.51 7.38
N THR A 278 29.71 -23.22 8.13
CA THR A 278 29.55 -24.69 8.03
C THR A 278 28.57 -25.12 6.94
N ILE A 279 27.89 -24.16 6.31
CA ILE A 279 26.84 -24.40 5.31
C ILE A 279 27.39 -24.24 3.90
N ASP A 280 27.13 -25.22 3.04
CA ASP A 280 27.33 -25.08 1.60
C ASP A 280 26.18 -24.27 0.98
N TRP A 281 26.42 -22.97 0.80
CA TRP A 281 25.45 -22.05 0.18
C TRP A 281 25.25 -22.29 -1.33
N HIS A 282 26.12 -23.07 -1.98
CA HIS A 282 26.01 -23.43 -3.40
C HIS A 282 25.27 -24.74 -3.65
N ALA A 283 24.87 -25.44 -2.58
CA ALA A 283 24.03 -26.63 -2.68
C ALA A 283 22.72 -26.35 -3.44
N GLU A 284 22.18 -27.41 -4.05
CA GLU A 284 20.93 -27.34 -4.84
C GLU A 284 19.74 -26.87 -4.00
N LYS A 285 19.70 -27.26 -2.72
CA LYS A 285 18.64 -26.92 -1.77
C LYS A 285 19.16 -25.97 -0.70
N ALA A 286 18.31 -25.03 -0.29
CA ALA A 286 18.57 -24.21 0.88
C ALA A 286 18.70 -25.08 2.14
N PRO A 287 19.55 -24.69 3.11
CA PRO A 287 19.70 -25.41 4.36
C PRO A 287 18.37 -25.51 5.09
N ASP A 288 18.08 -26.69 5.63
CA ASP A 288 16.87 -26.93 6.42
C ASP A 288 17.06 -26.47 7.87
N LEU A 289 17.24 -25.16 8.02
CA LEU A 289 17.50 -24.48 9.29
C LEU A 289 16.50 -23.34 9.50
N MET A 290 16.28 -22.97 10.76
CA MET A 290 15.53 -21.77 11.11
C MET A 290 16.44 -20.55 11.00
N PHE A 291 16.06 -19.59 10.15
CA PHE A 291 16.73 -18.31 10.02
C PHE A 291 16.00 -17.29 10.90
N ARG A 292 16.59 -16.94 12.04
CA ARG A 292 16.01 -15.98 12.98
C ARG A 292 16.84 -14.70 13.01
N GLN A 293 16.22 -13.59 12.65
CA GLN A 293 16.79 -12.27 12.81
C GLN A 293 16.53 -11.76 14.22
N ASP A 294 17.60 -11.31 14.88
CA ASP A 294 17.53 -10.72 16.21
C ASP A 294 16.84 -9.33 16.18
N PRO A 295 16.32 -8.85 17.32
CA PRO A 295 15.69 -7.54 17.40
C PRO A 295 16.66 -6.41 17.06
N GLY A 296 16.14 -5.34 16.48
CA GLY A 296 16.91 -4.13 16.21
C GLY A 296 16.38 -3.32 15.03
N LYS A 297 16.97 -2.15 14.80
CA LYS A 297 16.52 -1.22 13.74
C LYS A 297 16.60 -1.80 12.32
N GLY A 298 17.44 -2.81 12.09
CA GLY A 298 17.54 -3.50 10.81
C GLY A 298 16.63 -4.72 10.67
N ASN A 299 15.86 -5.05 11.72
CA ASN A 299 14.93 -6.17 11.72
C ASN A 299 13.82 -5.93 10.69
N ALA A 300 13.41 -6.96 9.95
CA ALA A 300 12.35 -6.84 8.92
C ALA A 300 11.00 -6.35 9.49
N MET A 301 10.74 -6.59 10.77
CA MET A 301 9.58 -6.09 11.53
C MET A 301 9.90 -4.89 12.42
N SER A 302 11.11 -4.32 12.33
CA SER A 302 11.58 -3.15 13.07
C SER A 302 11.20 -3.21 14.57
N SER A 303 10.32 -2.32 15.03
CA SER A 303 10.01 -2.16 16.45
C SER A 303 8.83 -3.00 16.94
N THR A 304 7.97 -3.52 16.05
CA THR A 304 6.65 -4.01 16.45
C THR A 304 6.15 -5.15 15.56
N LYS A 305 5.57 -6.17 16.19
CA LYS A 305 4.67 -7.15 15.57
C LYS A 305 3.33 -7.16 16.32
N ILE A 306 2.21 -7.16 15.60
CA ILE A 306 0.85 -7.19 16.12
C ILE A 306 0.18 -8.48 15.64
N ASN A 307 -0.17 -9.34 16.58
CA ASN A 307 -0.69 -10.68 16.33
C ASN A 307 -2.20 -10.79 16.51
N PHE A 308 -2.80 -11.59 15.64
CA PHE A 308 -4.21 -11.97 15.66
C PHE A 308 -4.34 -13.39 15.11
N HIS A 309 -5.34 -14.14 15.57
CA HIS A 309 -5.50 -15.55 15.18
C HIS A 309 -5.89 -15.68 13.71
N ASN A 310 -5.15 -16.46 12.93
CA ASN A 310 -5.50 -16.75 11.54
C ASN A 310 -4.76 -18.01 11.03
N PRO A 311 -5.32 -18.72 10.04
CA PRO A 311 -4.68 -19.91 9.48
C PRO A 311 -3.59 -19.59 8.42
N HIS A 312 -3.35 -18.31 8.12
CA HIS A 312 -2.49 -17.87 7.01
C HIS A 312 -1.10 -17.41 7.46
N ALA A 313 -0.80 -17.47 8.76
CA ALA A 313 0.43 -16.94 9.36
C ALA A 313 0.70 -15.46 9.05
N VAL A 314 -0.35 -14.67 8.82
CA VAL A 314 -0.25 -13.23 8.58
C VAL A 314 -0.34 -12.43 9.88
N TYR A 315 0.29 -11.27 9.92
CA TYR A 315 0.29 -10.34 11.06
C TYR A 315 0.45 -8.90 10.56
N MET A 316 0.23 -7.93 11.45
CA MET A 316 0.58 -6.53 11.21
C MET A 316 1.95 -6.24 11.84
N HIS A 317 2.78 -5.39 11.22
CA HIS A 317 4.11 -5.09 11.78
C HIS A 317 4.68 -3.74 11.33
N ASP A 318 5.74 -3.29 11.99
CA ASP A 318 6.55 -2.14 11.59
C ASP A 318 7.48 -2.50 10.42
N THR A 319 8.18 -1.51 9.86
CA THR A 319 9.21 -1.75 8.84
C THR A 319 10.38 -0.79 9.00
N PRO A 320 11.63 -1.23 8.77
CA PRO A 320 12.77 -0.31 8.83
C PRO A 320 12.77 0.65 7.62
N GLN A 321 12.03 0.32 6.55
CA GLN A 321 11.90 1.15 5.37
C GLN A 321 10.70 2.11 5.45
N GLN A 322 10.74 3.13 6.29
CA GLN A 322 9.61 4.07 6.38
C GLN A 322 9.30 4.79 5.05
N GLY A 323 10.28 4.94 4.15
CA GLY A 323 10.09 5.55 2.84
C GLY A 323 9.14 4.79 1.90
N VAL A 324 8.90 3.50 2.11
CA VAL A 324 8.01 2.72 1.23
C VAL A 324 6.53 3.11 1.38
N PHE A 325 6.16 3.78 2.46
CA PHE A 325 4.80 4.33 2.63
C PHE A 325 4.51 5.52 1.70
N ASN A 326 5.54 6.17 1.14
CA ASN A 326 5.38 7.26 0.17
C ASN A 326 5.21 6.76 -1.27
N GLN A 327 5.31 5.45 -1.51
CA GLN A 327 5.12 4.89 -2.84
C GLN A 327 3.64 4.98 -3.23
N LEU A 328 3.40 5.29 -4.51
CA LEU A 328 2.07 5.23 -5.11
C LEU A 328 1.48 3.82 -4.93
N MET A 329 2.28 2.81 -5.25
CA MET A 329 1.91 1.41 -5.18
C MET A 329 2.44 0.77 -3.91
N ARG A 330 1.52 0.29 -3.05
CA ARG A 330 1.85 -0.25 -1.71
C ARG A 330 1.44 -1.72 -1.56
N PHE A 331 1.69 -2.51 -2.60
CA PHE A 331 1.39 -3.94 -2.67
C PHE A 331 2.69 -4.73 -2.79
N GLU A 332 3.52 -4.72 -1.75
CA GLU A 332 4.90 -5.25 -1.80
C GLU A 332 5.18 -6.36 -0.77
N SER A 333 4.19 -6.73 0.03
CA SER A 333 4.33 -7.74 1.09
C SER A 333 4.06 -9.16 0.59
N SER A 334 4.36 -10.15 1.44
CA SER A 334 3.98 -11.56 1.25
C SER A 334 2.77 -11.92 2.14
N GLY A 335 1.69 -11.16 2.04
CA GLY A 335 0.45 -11.37 2.80
C GLY A 335 0.33 -10.57 4.12
N CYS A 336 1.42 -10.37 4.87
CA CYS A 336 1.43 -9.53 6.09
C CYS A 336 1.21 -8.04 5.77
N VAL A 337 0.84 -7.25 6.77
CA VAL A 337 0.53 -5.82 6.59
C VAL A 337 1.52 -4.96 7.36
N ARG A 338 2.22 -4.05 6.66
CA ARG A 338 3.10 -3.06 7.32
C ARG A 338 2.29 -1.82 7.66
N VAL A 339 2.52 -1.24 8.83
CA VAL A 339 1.72 -0.13 9.36
C VAL A 339 2.59 1.13 9.50
N GLN A 340 2.22 2.22 8.84
CA GLN A 340 2.87 3.52 9.03
C GLN A 340 2.51 4.08 10.41
N ASN A 341 3.48 4.66 11.13
CA ASN A 341 3.27 5.21 12.48
C ASN A 341 2.65 4.17 13.45
N VAL A 342 3.12 2.92 13.36
CA VAL A 342 2.56 1.81 14.15
C VAL A 342 2.57 2.05 15.67
N ARG A 343 3.49 2.89 16.17
CA ARG A 343 3.58 3.23 17.60
C ARG A 343 2.32 3.91 18.13
N ASP A 344 1.64 4.72 17.31
CA ASP A 344 0.36 5.34 17.68
C ASP A 344 -0.75 4.28 17.76
N LEU A 345 -0.76 3.32 16.81
CA LEU A 345 -1.68 2.19 16.85
C LEU A 345 -1.44 1.31 18.07
N ASN A 346 -0.18 1.01 18.42
CA ASN A 346 0.15 0.25 19.63
C ASN A 346 -0.33 0.95 20.89
N THR A 347 -0.11 2.26 20.98
CA THR A 347 -0.56 3.06 22.14
C THR A 347 -2.07 3.01 22.26
N TRP A 348 -2.79 3.10 21.15
CA TRP A 348 -4.24 2.98 21.15
C TRP A 348 -4.68 1.56 21.51
N LEU A 349 -4.03 0.51 21.00
CA LEU A 349 -4.34 -0.90 21.27
C LEU A 349 -4.14 -1.26 22.74
N LEU A 350 -3.03 -0.83 23.34
CA LEU A 350 -2.59 -1.16 24.70
C LEU A 350 -3.13 -0.24 25.79
N ARG A 351 -3.94 0.77 25.46
CA ARG A 351 -4.38 1.80 26.42
C ARG A 351 -5.04 1.24 27.69
N ASP A 352 -5.74 0.11 27.55
CA ASP A 352 -6.47 -0.56 28.62
C ASP A 352 -5.63 -1.70 29.25
N THR A 353 -4.42 -1.93 28.74
CA THR A 353 -3.46 -2.91 29.27
C THR A 353 -2.60 -2.24 30.34
N PRO A 354 -2.70 -2.63 31.63
CA PRO A 354 -1.95 -1.99 32.71
C PRO A 354 -0.44 -2.00 32.47
N GLY A 355 0.21 -0.87 32.79
CA GLY A 355 1.66 -0.70 32.63
C GLY A 355 2.12 -0.26 31.24
N TRP A 356 1.23 -0.25 30.22
CA TRP A 356 1.61 0.03 28.83
C TRP A 356 1.09 1.37 28.30
N ASN A 357 1.56 2.46 28.91
CA ASN A 357 1.39 3.80 28.34
C ASN A 357 2.43 4.08 27.25
N ARG A 358 2.32 5.24 26.57
CA ARG A 358 3.26 5.64 25.51
C ARG A 358 4.71 5.63 25.97
N GLN A 359 4.99 6.15 27.17
CA GLN A 359 6.36 6.22 27.70
C GLN A 359 6.96 4.83 27.92
N ALA A 360 6.19 3.88 28.45
CA ALA A 360 6.62 2.51 28.65
C ALA A 360 6.92 1.81 27.32
N ILE A 361 6.04 1.96 26.31
CA ILE A 361 6.24 1.43 24.96
C ILE A 361 7.56 1.95 24.36
N GLU A 362 7.80 3.26 24.40
CA GLU A 362 9.02 3.86 23.84
C GLU A 362 10.28 3.44 24.62
N ALA A 363 10.20 3.34 25.96
CA ALA A 363 11.32 2.87 26.78
C ALA A 363 11.69 1.41 26.46
N THR A 364 10.70 0.53 26.28
CA THR A 364 10.92 -0.85 25.87
C THR A 364 11.53 -0.92 24.47
N ILE A 365 11.01 -0.16 23.50
CA ILE A 365 11.62 -0.08 22.16
C ILE A 365 13.08 0.39 22.24
N ALA A 366 13.36 1.43 23.04
CA ALA A 366 14.71 1.97 23.21
C ALA A 366 15.68 0.97 23.88
N SER A 367 15.18 0.10 24.76
CA SER A 367 15.99 -0.95 25.40
C SER A 367 16.48 -2.02 24.43
N GLY A 368 15.76 -2.24 23.32
CA GLY A 368 16.01 -3.33 22.38
C GLY A 368 15.60 -4.73 22.88
N GLU A 369 15.06 -4.84 24.11
CA GLU A 369 14.59 -6.10 24.67
C GLU A 369 13.29 -6.56 24.01
N SER A 370 13.26 -7.81 23.51
CA SER A 370 12.05 -8.41 22.95
C SER A 370 11.02 -8.63 24.05
N THR A 371 9.88 -7.96 23.95
CA THR A 371 8.82 -8.02 24.98
C THR A 371 7.50 -8.39 24.35
N GLU A 372 6.91 -9.50 24.81
CA GLU A 372 5.57 -9.94 24.43
C GLU A 372 4.53 -9.33 25.37
N ILE A 373 3.48 -8.74 24.81
CA ILE A 373 2.46 -8.00 25.54
C ILE A 373 1.10 -8.52 25.12
N LEU A 374 0.46 -9.27 26.01
CA LEU A 374 -0.93 -9.66 25.84
C LEU A 374 -1.84 -8.45 26.10
N LEU A 375 -2.81 -8.23 25.20
CA LEU A 375 -3.83 -7.22 25.41
C LEU A 375 -4.77 -7.68 26.53
N SER A 376 -5.10 -6.78 27.46
CA SER A 376 -6.11 -7.08 28.49
C SER A 376 -7.48 -7.39 27.89
N GLU A 377 -7.83 -6.70 26.82
CA GLU A 377 -9.05 -6.94 26.03
C GLU A 377 -8.67 -7.09 24.56
N PRO A 378 -8.84 -8.28 23.95
CA PRO A 378 -8.56 -8.48 22.54
C PRO A 378 -9.43 -7.60 21.64
N VAL A 379 -8.80 -6.89 20.70
CA VAL A 379 -9.49 -5.92 19.82
C VAL A 379 -9.87 -6.57 18.49
N PRO A 380 -11.14 -6.57 18.07
CA PRO A 380 -11.55 -7.04 16.75
C PRO A 380 -10.75 -6.42 15.61
N VAL A 381 -10.39 -7.24 14.63
CA VAL A 381 -9.69 -6.80 13.43
C VAL A 381 -10.32 -7.40 12.18
N TYR A 382 -10.60 -6.54 11.21
CA TYR A 382 -11.27 -6.89 9.96
C TYR A 382 -10.37 -6.52 8.78
N PHE A 383 -10.01 -7.52 7.98
CA PHE A 383 -9.29 -7.31 6.72
C PHE A 383 -10.32 -7.38 5.60
N THR A 384 -10.51 -6.25 4.93
CA THR A 384 -11.62 -6.00 4.02
C THR A 384 -11.11 -5.64 2.62
N TYR A 385 -12.01 -5.70 1.65
CA TYR A 385 -11.70 -5.42 0.25
C TYR A 385 -12.74 -4.48 -0.32
N PHE A 386 -12.59 -3.18 -0.04
CA PHE A 386 -13.46 -2.15 -0.60
C PHE A 386 -12.69 -1.30 -1.60
N THR A 387 -13.14 -1.31 -2.85
CA THR A 387 -12.56 -0.54 -3.97
C THR A 387 -13.36 0.73 -4.26
N ALA A 388 -14.56 0.89 -3.69
CA ALA A 388 -15.34 2.12 -3.75
C ALA A 388 -16.15 2.36 -2.48
N TRP A 389 -16.22 3.60 -2.01
CA TRP A 389 -17.09 4.05 -0.91
C TRP A 389 -17.33 5.56 -1.01
N ALA A 390 -18.27 6.09 -0.24
CA ALA A 390 -18.58 7.53 -0.22
C ALA A 390 -18.52 8.09 1.19
N SER A 391 -18.31 9.40 1.31
CA SER A 391 -18.35 10.14 2.58
C SER A 391 -19.56 11.07 2.67
N GLU A 392 -19.80 11.60 3.87
CA GLU A 392 -20.92 12.51 4.19
C GLU A 392 -21.02 13.73 3.27
N ASP A 393 -19.87 14.23 2.80
CA ASP A 393 -19.77 15.36 1.87
C ASP A 393 -20.09 14.99 0.40
N GLY A 394 -20.54 13.75 0.15
CA GLY A 394 -20.84 13.23 -1.17
C GLY A 394 -19.59 12.88 -2.00
N VAL A 395 -18.39 12.96 -1.43
CA VAL A 395 -17.17 12.61 -2.15
C VAL A 395 -17.05 11.09 -2.28
N VAL A 396 -17.07 10.62 -3.51
CA VAL A 396 -16.87 9.21 -3.83
C VAL A 396 -15.38 8.89 -3.96
N GLN A 397 -14.95 7.92 -3.16
CA GLN A 397 -13.62 7.36 -3.12
C GLN A 397 -13.55 6.11 -4.00
N PHE A 398 -12.51 6.01 -4.82
CA PHE A 398 -12.21 4.82 -5.63
C PHE A 398 -10.78 4.35 -5.40
N ARG A 399 -10.56 3.06 -5.50
CA ARG A 399 -9.24 2.43 -5.51
C ARG A 399 -9.19 1.42 -6.65
N ASP A 400 -7.99 1.16 -7.13
CA ASP A 400 -7.76 0.12 -8.12
C ASP A 400 -8.09 -1.25 -7.53
N ASP A 401 -8.65 -2.13 -8.35
CA ASP A 401 -8.96 -3.52 -8.03
C ASP A 401 -7.71 -4.38 -8.12
N VAL A 402 -6.83 -4.19 -7.14
CA VAL A 402 -5.46 -4.74 -7.11
C VAL A 402 -5.37 -6.26 -7.19
N TYR A 403 -6.39 -6.97 -6.71
CA TYR A 403 -6.51 -8.43 -6.74
C TYR A 403 -7.61 -8.92 -7.69
N GLN A 404 -8.14 -8.04 -8.55
CA GLN A 404 -9.12 -8.37 -9.60
C GLN A 404 -10.38 -9.05 -9.05
N ARG A 405 -10.89 -8.59 -7.90
CA ARG A 405 -12.08 -9.15 -7.23
C ARG A 405 -13.39 -8.45 -7.60
N ASP A 406 -13.33 -7.33 -8.32
CA ASP A 406 -14.48 -6.63 -8.90
C ASP A 406 -14.84 -7.24 -10.26
N GLY A 407 -13.93 -8.01 -10.88
CA GLY A 407 -14.20 -8.75 -12.13
C GLY A 407 -14.20 -7.91 -13.40
N VAL A 408 -13.67 -6.68 -13.34
CA VAL A 408 -13.60 -5.74 -14.46
C VAL A 408 -12.15 -5.32 -14.71
N GLU A 409 -11.64 -5.55 -15.92
CA GLU A 409 -10.22 -5.35 -16.26
C GLU A 409 -9.81 -3.87 -16.21
N GLU A 410 -10.73 -2.95 -16.49
CA GLU A 410 -10.51 -1.50 -16.44
C GLU A 410 -10.31 -0.97 -15.02
N LEU A 411 -10.76 -1.73 -14.00
CA LEU A 411 -10.54 -1.41 -12.59
C LEU A 411 -9.24 -2.00 -12.08
N ALA A 412 -8.68 -3.01 -12.76
CA ALA A 412 -7.45 -3.65 -12.34
C ALA A 412 -6.31 -2.64 -12.25
N LEU A 413 -5.41 -2.90 -11.31
CA LEU A 413 -4.19 -2.14 -11.20
C LEU A 413 -3.31 -2.32 -12.45
N ARG A 414 -2.93 -1.22 -13.11
CA ARG A 414 -2.16 -1.22 -14.38
C ARG A 414 -0.84 -0.47 -14.29
#